data_AF-A0A951EUJ9-F1
#
_entry.id   AF-A0A951EUJ9-F1
#
_cell.length_a   1.000
_cell.length_b   1.000
_cell.length_c   1.000
_cell.angle_alpha   90.00
_cell.angle_beta   90.00
_cell.angle_gamma   90.00
#
_symmetry.space_group_name_H-M   'P 1'
#
loop_
_entity.id
_entity.type
_entity.pdbx_description
1 polymer ?
#
loop_
_entity_poly.entity_id
_entity_poly.type
_entity_poly.pdbx_seq_one_letter_code
_entity_poly.pdbx_strand_id
1 'polypeptide(L)'
;MRRTAGTIAAALLLAMLIVPHGGGRARAQGAQPPHAWLFGTWTGGLFPAPSGLSGEACLSQPVVIFTRDLVMRAVLTDQFYTQRLITTARATAGGFEFVFQAAATGAESNGLFGLSAPPPPAGFGCDGPDVLHVQRRGDNEIVFPGCADFPNPLIRCPSR
;
A
#
# COMPACT_ATOMS: atom_id res chain seq x y z
N MET A 1 -46.69 64.39 -18.36
CA MET A 1 -48.13 64.07 -18.22
C MET A 1 -48.44 62.79 -18.96
N ARG A 2 -48.97 61.79 -18.23
CA ARG A 2 -50.05 60.83 -18.58
C ARG A 2 -49.81 59.82 -19.72
N ARG A 3 -49.69 58.51 -19.41
CA ARG A 3 -50.75 57.47 -19.22
C ARG A 3 -51.19 56.89 -20.59
N THR A 4 -51.42 55.61 -20.87
CA THR A 4 -51.72 54.35 -20.14
C THR A 4 -51.96 53.28 -21.24
N ALA A 5 -51.57 52.01 -21.10
CA ALA A 5 -52.42 50.81 -20.86
C ALA A 5 -51.96 49.73 -21.87
N GLY A 6 -51.59 48.49 -21.50
CA GLY A 6 -52.47 47.42 -21.00
C GLY A 6 -53.17 46.75 -22.21
N THR A 7 -53.18 45.44 -22.47
CA THR A 7 -53.30 44.25 -21.59
C THR A 7 -53.16 43.00 -22.50
N ILE A 8 -52.26 42.05 -22.21
CA ILE A 8 -52.52 40.68 -21.68
C ILE A 8 -53.45 39.76 -22.51
N ALA A 9 -52.90 38.64 -23.01
CA ALA A 9 -53.46 37.26 -22.97
C ALA A 9 -52.38 36.29 -23.51
N ALA A 10 -51.76 35.46 -22.66
CA ALA A 10 -52.15 34.06 -22.38
C ALA A 10 -51.84 33.11 -23.56
N ALA A 11 -51.26 31.93 -23.46
CA ALA A 11 -50.64 31.14 -22.40
C ALA A 11 -49.99 29.91 -23.09
N LEU A 12 -49.27 29.08 -22.33
CA LEU A 12 -48.80 27.73 -22.69
C LEU A 12 -47.74 27.59 -23.80
N LEU A 13 -46.49 27.40 -23.39
CA LEU A 13 -45.79 26.14 -23.66
C LEU A 13 -44.67 25.93 -22.63
N LEU A 14 -45.08 25.19 -21.62
CA LEU A 14 -44.30 24.49 -20.63
C LEU A 14 -43.53 23.36 -21.34
N ALA A 15 -42.21 23.48 -21.54
CA ALA A 15 -41.25 22.36 -21.62
C ALA A 15 -39.86 22.89 -21.98
N MET A 16 -38.83 22.28 -21.41
CA MET A 16 -37.39 22.55 -21.60
C MET A 16 -36.75 23.60 -20.69
N LEU A 17 -37.26 23.72 -19.46
CA LEU A 17 -36.35 23.79 -18.32
C LEU A 17 -35.90 22.35 -18.02
N ILE A 18 -34.61 22.09 -18.20
CA ILE A 18 -33.70 21.19 -17.46
C ILE A 18 -32.52 20.96 -18.43
N VAL A 19 -31.61 21.93 -18.49
CA VAL A 19 -30.24 21.63 -18.90
C VAL A 19 -29.62 20.91 -17.71
N PRO A 20 -29.28 19.61 -17.81
CA PRO A 20 -28.53 18.98 -16.75
C PRO A 20 -27.17 19.66 -16.74
N HIS A 21 -26.99 20.57 -15.78
CA HIS A 21 -25.67 20.93 -15.31
C HIS A 21 -25.15 19.69 -14.59
N GLY A 22 -24.73 18.70 -15.37
CA GLY A 22 -23.87 17.63 -14.94
C GLY A 22 -22.57 18.30 -14.53
N GLY A 23 -22.56 18.82 -13.30
CA GLY A 23 -21.36 19.02 -12.52
C GLY A 23 -20.72 17.65 -12.40
N GLY A 24 -19.99 17.27 -13.45
CA GLY A 24 -19.00 16.23 -13.39
C GLY A 24 -18.09 16.65 -12.27
N ARG A 25 -18.27 16.05 -11.09
CA ARG A 25 -17.25 16.04 -10.06
C ARG A 25 -16.02 15.54 -10.78
N ALA A 26 -15.09 16.45 -11.08
CA ALA A 26 -13.71 16.08 -11.30
C ALA A 26 -13.34 15.32 -10.03
N ARG A 27 -13.45 13.99 -10.08
CA ARG A 27 -12.79 13.15 -9.10
C ARG A 27 -11.34 13.54 -9.28
N ALA A 28 -10.80 14.32 -8.34
CA ALA A 28 -9.37 14.41 -8.17
C ALA A 28 -8.91 12.95 -8.19
N GLN A 29 -8.29 12.53 -9.29
CA GLN A 29 -7.61 11.25 -9.36
C GLN A 29 -6.52 11.40 -8.33
N GLY A 30 -6.81 10.95 -7.10
CA GLY A 30 -5.93 11.14 -5.97
C GLY A 30 -4.57 10.64 -6.39
N ALA A 31 -3.58 11.53 -6.38
CA ALA A 31 -2.23 11.20 -6.82
C ALA A 31 -1.82 9.88 -6.15
N GLN A 32 -1.37 8.93 -6.95
CA GLN A 32 -0.94 7.64 -6.44
C GLN A 32 0.23 7.87 -5.47
N PRO A 33 0.30 7.17 -4.32
CA PRO A 33 1.39 7.40 -3.39
C PRO A 33 2.74 7.06 -4.04
N PRO A 34 3.84 7.67 -3.58
CA PRO A 34 5.14 7.57 -4.23
C PRO A 34 5.65 6.13 -4.35
N HIS A 35 5.26 5.24 -3.43
CA HIS A 35 5.65 3.83 -3.41
C HIS A 35 4.70 2.90 -4.15
N ALA A 36 3.73 3.40 -4.90
CA ALA A 36 2.67 2.56 -5.44
C ALA A 36 3.13 1.52 -6.48
N TRP A 37 4.30 1.72 -7.09
CA TRP A 37 4.93 0.69 -7.92
C TRP A 37 5.22 -0.60 -7.13
N LEU A 38 5.48 -0.50 -5.83
CA LEU A 38 5.73 -1.66 -4.98
C LEU A 38 4.48 -2.47 -4.64
N PHE A 39 3.28 -1.93 -4.88
CA PHE A 39 2.04 -2.58 -4.44
C PHE A 39 1.92 -4.02 -4.91
N GLY A 40 1.41 -4.86 -4.01
CA GLY A 40 1.22 -6.27 -4.22
C GLY A 40 2.22 -7.12 -3.44
N THR A 41 2.41 -8.33 -3.94
CA THR A 41 3.02 -9.43 -3.20
C THR A 41 4.40 -9.76 -3.77
N TRP A 42 5.34 -10.02 -2.88
CA TRP A 42 6.74 -10.32 -3.20
C TRP A 42 7.19 -11.57 -2.44
N THR A 43 8.00 -12.40 -3.09
CA THR A 43 8.57 -13.63 -2.55
C THR A 43 10.08 -13.67 -2.75
N GLY A 44 10.77 -14.61 -2.11
CA GLY A 44 12.24 -14.70 -2.15
C GLY A 44 12.87 -14.17 -0.87
N GLY A 45 13.89 -13.34 -0.97
CA GLY A 45 14.63 -12.85 0.20
C GLY A 45 15.68 -13.85 0.73
N LEU A 46 15.48 -15.15 0.50
CA LEU A 46 16.42 -16.22 0.84
C LEU A 46 16.94 -16.92 -0.42
N PHE A 47 18.13 -17.52 -0.32
CA PHE A 47 18.79 -18.19 -1.44
C PHE A 47 18.31 -19.64 -1.59
N PRO A 48 18.12 -20.13 -2.83
CA PRO A 48 18.16 -19.38 -4.08
C PRO A 48 16.89 -18.56 -4.29
N ALA A 49 17.03 -17.40 -4.94
CA ALA A 49 15.86 -16.64 -5.39
C ALA A 49 15.04 -17.52 -6.35
N PRO A 50 13.73 -17.68 -6.13
CA PRO A 50 12.95 -18.61 -6.92
C PRO A 50 12.76 -18.11 -8.36
N SER A 51 12.99 -18.99 -9.34
CA SER A 51 12.77 -18.73 -10.76
C SER A 51 11.56 -19.52 -11.28
N GLY A 52 10.73 -18.91 -12.13
CA GLY A 52 9.64 -19.62 -12.80
C GLY A 52 8.45 -20.00 -11.88
N LEU A 53 8.22 -19.25 -10.80
CA LEU A 53 7.06 -19.45 -9.92
C LEU A 53 5.75 -19.15 -10.65
N SER A 54 4.78 -20.05 -10.52
CA SER A 54 3.39 -19.73 -10.84
C SER A 54 2.83 -18.70 -9.85
N GLY A 55 1.78 -17.98 -10.25
CA GLY A 55 1.09 -17.04 -9.36
C GLY A 55 0.56 -17.74 -8.11
N GLU A 56 -0.01 -18.93 -8.24
CA GLU A 56 -0.52 -19.73 -7.11
C GLU A 56 0.58 -20.07 -6.10
N ALA A 57 1.74 -20.55 -6.58
CA ALA A 57 2.86 -20.91 -5.72
C ALA A 57 3.38 -19.66 -4.98
N CYS A 58 3.55 -18.56 -5.70
CA CYS A 58 4.04 -17.31 -5.12
C CYS A 58 3.09 -16.73 -4.06
N LEU A 59 1.78 -16.75 -4.32
CA LEU A 59 0.77 -16.20 -3.41
C LEU A 59 0.48 -17.10 -2.20
N SER A 60 0.86 -18.37 -2.23
CA SER A 60 0.69 -19.29 -1.11
C SER A 60 1.67 -19.04 0.04
N GLN A 61 2.83 -18.45 -0.25
CA GLN A 61 3.90 -18.20 0.73
C GLN A 61 4.59 -16.86 0.45
N PRO A 62 3.87 -15.73 0.59
CA PRO A 62 4.47 -14.44 0.33
C PRO A 62 5.34 -14.00 1.50
N VAL A 63 6.45 -13.36 1.15
CA VAL A 63 7.47 -12.95 2.12
C VAL A 63 7.26 -11.49 2.50
N VAL A 64 6.88 -10.64 1.53
CA VAL A 64 6.56 -9.23 1.78
C VAL A 64 5.33 -8.82 0.98
N ILE A 65 4.45 -8.03 1.60
CA ILE A 65 3.29 -7.44 0.94
C ILE A 65 3.33 -5.93 1.16
N PHE A 66 3.37 -5.17 0.06
CA PHE A 66 3.27 -3.71 0.11
C PHE A 66 1.84 -3.29 -0.22
N THR A 67 1.27 -2.45 0.65
CA THR A 67 -0.01 -1.81 0.43
C THR A 67 0.15 -0.29 0.48
N ARG A 68 -0.99 0.42 0.41
CA ARG A 68 -1.00 1.88 0.53
C ARG A 68 -0.41 2.37 1.85
N ASP A 69 -0.86 1.78 2.97
CA ASP A 69 -0.65 2.34 4.31
C ASP A 69 0.11 1.39 5.24
N LEU A 70 0.39 0.15 4.81
CA LEU A 70 1.14 -0.83 5.59
C LEU A 70 2.05 -1.70 4.73
N VAL A 71 3.13 -2.18 5.34
CA VAL A 71 3.99 -3.23 4.81
C VAL A 71 3.91 -4.43 5.75
N MET A 72 3.62 -5.61 5.20
CA MET A 72 3.58 -6.86 5.94
C MET A 72 4.79 -7.70 5.56
N ARG A 73 5.42 -8.35 6.54
CA ARG A 73 6.48 -9.33 6.30
C ARG A 73 6.17 -10.64 7.00
N ALA A 74 6.56 -11.74 6.38
CA ALA A 74 6.70 -13.04 7.01
C ALA A 74 8.17 -13.47 6.90
N VAL A 75 8.72 -14.01 7.97
CA VAL A 75 9.98 -14.77 7.94
C VAL A 75 9.65 -16.25 8.07
N LEU A 76 10.50 -17.14 7.55
CA LEU A 76 10.22 -18.58 7.46
C LEU A 76 9.84 -19.23 8.79
N THR A 77 10.34 -18.70 9.90
CA THR A 77 10.12 -19.26 11.24
C THR A 77 8.89 -18.69 11.93
N ASP A 78 8.29 -17.63 11.39
CA ASP A 78 7.16 -16.95 12.02
C ASP A 78 5.83 -17.46 11.46
N GLN A 79 4.87 -17.69 12.36
CA GLN A 79 3.51 -18.12 11.99
C GLN A 79 2.63 -16.95 11.54
N PHE A 80 3.02 -15.72 11.87
CA PHE A 80 2.22 -14.52 11.66
C PHE A 80 2.99 -13.47 10.87
N TYR A 81 2.25 -12.69 10.08
CA TYR A 81 2.83 -11.50 9.46
C TYR A 81 3.11 -10.44 10.52
N THR A 82 4.33 -9.93 10.54
CA THR A 82 4.59 -8.65 11.20
C THR A 82 4.10 -7.53 10.31
N GLN A 83 3.20 -6.71 10.82
CA GLN A 83 2.62 -5.57 10.11
C GLN A 83 3.26 -4.27 10.57
N ARG A 84 3.65 -3.42 9.62
CA ARG A 84 4.24 -2.10 9.88
C ARG A 84 3.42 -1.02 9.20
N LEU A 85 2.82 -0.13 9.99
CA LEU A 85 2.08 1.04 9.50
C LEU A 85 3.07 2.09 8.95
N ILE A 86 2.81 2.56 7.74
CA ILE A 86 3.63 3.57 7.05
C ILE A 86 3.25 4.94 7.60
N THR A 87 4.22 5.64 8.19
CA THR A 87 4.07 7.06 8.54
C THR A 87 4.42 7.93 7.35
N THR A 88 5.53 7.64 6.67
CA THR A 88 5.90 8.30 5.42
C THR A 88 6.54 7.30 4.46
N ALA A 89 6.35 7.55 3.17
CA ALA A 89 7.04 6.86 2.11
C ALA A 89 7.52 7.90 1.09
N ARG A 90 8.74 7.76 0.60
CA ARG A 90 9.26 8.60 -0.49
C ARG A 90 9.99 7.78 -1.53
N ALA A 91 9.89 8.22 -2.78
CA ALA A 91 10.74 7.72 -3.85
C ALA A 91 12.13 8.37 -3.73
N THR A 92 13.16 7.60 -4.06
CA THR A 92 14.55 8.05 -4.14
C THR A 92 15.08 7.76 -5.55
N ALA A 93 16.31 8.18 -5.86
CA ALA A 93 16.90 7.95 -7.17
C ALA A 93 17.02 6.45 -7.54
N GLY A 94 17.11 5.55 -6.54
CA GLY A 94 17.29 4.11 -6.74
C GLY A 94 16.16 3.23 -6.21
N GLY A 95 15.10 3.80 -5.65
CA GLY A 95 14.01 3.04 -5.08
C GLY A 95 13.16 3.85 -4.11
N PHE A 96 12.98 3.35 -2.88
CA PHE A 96 12.03 3.88 -1.91
C PHE A 96 12.60 3.84 -0.50
N GLU A 97 12.18 4.80 0.31
CA GLU A 97 12.41 4.78 1.75
C GLU A 97 11.08 4.89 2.47
N PHE A 98 10.88 4.01 3.44
CA PHE A 98 9.73 3.98 4.33
C PHE A 98 10.16 4.35 5.73
N VAL A 99 9.38 5.19 6.39
CA VAL A 99 9.40 5.40 7.83
C VAL A 99 8.11 4.85 8.39
N PHE A 100 8.23 3.95 9.36
CA PHE A 100 7.10 3.31 10.00
C PHE A 100 6.75 3.95 11.33
N GLN A 101 5.50 3.78 11.72
CA GLN A 101 5.12 3.99 13.11
C GLN A 101 5.92 3.03 13.98
N ALA A 102 6.41 3.53 15.12
CA ALA A 102 7.06 2.72 16.14
C ALA A 102 6.15 1.53 16.47
N ALA A 103 6.71 0.32 16.40
CA ALA A 103 5.96 -0.87 16.76
C ALA A 103 5.53 -0.74 18.23
N ALA A 104 4.27 -1.01 18.53
CA ALA A 104 3.85 -1.16 19.91
C ALA A 104 4.69 -2.29 20.50
N THR A 105 5.54 -1.98 21.48
CA THR A 105 6.16 -3.00 22.33
C THR A 105 5.00 -3.75 22.97
N GLY A 106 4.81 -5.02 22.58
CA GLY A 106 3.60 -5.77 22.85
C GLY A 106 3.10 -5.55 24.28
N ALA A 107 1.86 -5.05 24.40
CA ALA A 107 1.09 -5.25 25.60
C ALA A 107 0.96 -6.76 25.82
N GLU A 108 1.48 -7.20 26.96
CA GLU A 108 1.19 -8.44 27.68
C GLU A 108 0.52 -9.52 26.82
N SER A 109 1.34 -10.40 26.23
CA SER A 109 0.83 -11.69 25.81
C SER A 109 0.21 -12.36 27.04
N ASN A 110 -1.12 -12.46 27.08
CA ASN A 110 -1.85 -13.38 27.94
C ASN A 110 -1.48 -14.80 27.52
N GLY A 111 -0.26 -15.23 27.88
CA GLY A 111 0.20 -16.58 27.67
C GLY A 111 -0.66 -17.52 28.52
N LEU A 112 -1.36 -18.44 27.86
CA LEU A 112 -1.91 -19.59 28.54
C LEU A 112 -0.73 -20.31 29.21
N PHE A 113 -0.76 -20.44 30.54
CA PHE A 113 0.33 -20.96 31.40
C PHE A 113 1.50 -19.99 31.73
N GLY A 114 1.38 -18.69 31.50
CA GLY A 114 2.39 -17.71 31.96
C GLY A 114 3.71 -17.73 31.18
N LEU A 115 3.76 -18.46 30.06
CA LEU A 115 4.86 -18.40 29.10
C LEU A 115 4.59 -17.25 28.11
N SER A 116 5.09 -16.06 28.44
CA SER A 116 5.11 -14.95 27.49
C SER A 116 6.21 -15.22 26.46
N ALA A 117 5.82 -15.62 25.25
CA ALA A 117 6.76 -15.60 24.13
C ALA A 117 7.12 -14.14 23.86
N PRO A 118 8.42 -13.80 23.73
CA PRO A 118 8.80 -12.46 23.34
C PRO A 118 8.13 -12.12 22.00
N PRO A 119 7.56 -10.91 21.85
CA PRO A 119 6.97 -10.51 20.58
C PRO A 119 8.03 -10.63 19.48
N PRO A 120 7.65 -11.06 18.27
CA PRO A 120 8.59 -11.18 17.17
C PRO A 120 9.29 -9.83 16.93
N PRO A 121 10.57 -9.85 16.54
CA PRO A 121 11.34 -8.62 16.35
C PRO A 121 10.62 -7.73 15.34
N ALA A 122 10.31 -6.52 15.80
CA ALA A 122 9.74 -5.48 14.96
C ALA A 122 10.78 -5.05 13.91
N GLY A 123 10.35 -4.88 12.65
CA GLY A 123 11.22 -4.36 11.59
C GLY A 123 11.45 -5.36 10.46
N PHE A 124 12.58 -5.23 9.76
CA PHE A 124 12.96 -6.05 8.60
C PHE A 124 14.41 -6.57 8.69
N GLY A 125 15.02 -6.51 9.89
CA GLY A 125 16.42 -6.91 10.11
C GLY A 125 17.47 -5.95 9.50
N CYS A 126 17.11 -4.69 9.28
CA CYS A 126 17.94 -3.64 8.66
C CYS A 126 18.57 -2.69 9.71
N ASP A 127 19.00 -1.49 9.28
CA ASP A 127 19.60 -0.42 10.11
C ASP A 127 18.80 -0.07 11.39
N GLY A 128 17.48 -0.28 11.36
CA GLY A 128 16.61 -0.14 12.52
C GLY A 128 15.22 -0.73 12.26
N PRO A 129 14.37 -0.84 13.29
CA PRO A 129 13.05 -1.43 13.14
C PRO A 129 12.09 -0.52 12.37
N ASP A 130 12.29 0.79 12.39
CA ASP A 130 11.30 1.78 11.93
C ASP A 130 11.61 2.38 10.55
N VAL A 131 12.68 1.92 9.89
CA VAL A 131 13.08 2.38 8.56
C VAL A 131 13.28 1.17 7.66
N LEU A 132 12.77 1.25 6.42
CA LEU A 132 13.06 0.27 5.37
C LEU A 132 13.49 0.99 4.10
N HIS A 133 14.67 0.61 3.62
CA HIS A 133 15.16 0.98 2.30
C HIS A 133 14.83 -0.13 1.32
N VAL A 134 14.25 0.24 0.18
CA VAL A 134 13.94 -0.67 -0.92
C VAL A 134 14.65 -0.18 -2.17
N GLN A 135 15.46 -1.01 -2.79
CA GLN A 135 16.07 -0.69 -4.08
C GLN A 135 15.38 -1.48 -5.18
N ARG A 136 15.03 -0.80 -6.27
CA ARG A 136 14.50 -1.45 -7.47
C ARG A 136 15.66 -1.97 -8.31
N ARG A 137 15.68 -3.27 -8.62
CA ARG A 137 16.71 -3.91 -9.45
C ARG A 137 16.24 -4.25 -10.86
N GLY A 138 14.94 -4.37 -11.06
CA GLY A 138 14.32 -4.58 -12.36
C GLY A 138 12.83 -4.25 -12.35
N ASP A 139 12.09 -4.78 -13.32
CA ASP A 139 10.64 -4.56 -13.39
C ASP A 139 9.85 -5.37 -12.35
N ASN A 140 10.40 -6.51 -11.93
CA ASN A 140 9.78 -7.42 -10.97
C ASN A 140 10.76 -7.84 -9.86
N GLU A 141 11.81 -7.06 -9.62
CA GLU A 141 12.86 -7.39 -8.64
C GLU A 141 13.19 -6.19 -7.75
N ILE A 142 13.26 -6.45 -6.44
CA ILE A 142 13.69 -5.50 -5.42
C ILE A 142 14.69 -6.13 -4.46
N VAL A 143 15.48 -5.31 -3.78
CA VAL A 143 16.36 -5.74 -2.69
C VAL A 143 16.21 -4.82 -1.49
N PHE A 144 16.42 -5.37 -0.29
CA PHE A 144 16.51 -4.61 0.95
C PHE A 144 17.98 -4.56 1.40
N PRO A 145 18.72 -3.48 1.08
CA PRO A 145 20.14 -3.41 1.36
C PRO A 145 20.41 -3.43 2.87
N GLY A 146 21.39 -4.23 3.30
CA GLY A 146 21.80 -4.30 4.71
C GLY A 146 20.82 -5.06 5.63
N CYS A 147 19.80 -5.70 5.08
CA CYS A 147 18.79 -6.40 5.88
C CYS A 147 19.10 -7.89 6.01
N ALA A 148 19.37 -8.35 7.23
CA ALA A 148 19.76 -9.74 7.52
C ALA A 148 18.63 -10.75 7.28
N ASP A 149 17.37 -10.32 7.41
CA ASP A 149 16.19 -11.17 7.15
C ASP A 149 16.00 -11.43 5.65
N PHE A 150 16.59 -10.60 4.78
CA PHE A 150 16.39 -10.62 3.32
C PHE A 150 17.72 -10.45 2.55
N PRO A 151 18.67 -11.40 2.70
CA PRO A 151 19.98 -11.31 2.04
C PRO A 151 19.94 -11.39 0.51
N ASN A 152 18.83 -11.85 -0.08
CA ASN A 152 18.68 -12.05 -1.54
C ASN A 152 17.52 -11.20 -2.09
N PRO A 153 17.44 -11.02 -3.42
CA PRO A 153 16.35 -10.28 -4.05
C PRO A 153 14.97 -10.88 -3.75
N LEU A 154 13.97 -10.00 -3.73
CA LEU A 154 12.56 -10.38 -3.78
C LEU A 154 12.01 -10.20 -5.19
N ILE A 155 11.23 -11.18 -5.61
CA ILE A 155 10.57 -11.22 -6.91
C ILE A 155 9.08 -10.95 -6.75
N ARG A 156 8.51 -10.12 -7.62
CA ARG A 156 7.08 -9.84 -7.63
C ARG A 156 6.29 -11.09 -8.00
N CYS A 157 5.24 -11.40 -7.24
CA CYS A 157 4.28 -12.41 -7.62
C CYS A 157 3.47 -11.95 -8.84
N PRO A 158 3.38 -12.77 -9.90
CA PRO A 158 2.52 -12.43 -11.04
C PRO A 158 1.07 -12.40 -10.60
N SER A 159 0.33 -11.36 -10.98
CA SER A 159 -1.13 -11.38 -10.98
C SER A 159 -1.56 -12.39 -12.04
N ARG A 160 -2.45 -13.33 -11.67
CA ARG A 160 -3.01 -14.36 -12.58
C ARG A 160 -3.34 -13.85 -13.97
#